data_AF-A0A383U5Z1-F1
#
_entry.id   AF-A0A383U5Z1-F1
#
_cell.length_a   1.000
_cell.length_b   1.000
_cell.length_c   1.000
_cell.angle_alpha   90.00
_cell.angle_beta   90.00
_cell.angle_gamma   90.00
#
_symmetry.space_group_name_H-M   'P 1'
#
loop_
_entity.id
_entity.type
_entity.pdbx_description
1 polymer ?
#
loop_
_entity_poly.entity_id
_entity_poly.type
_entity_poly.pdbx_seq_one_letter_code
_entity_poly.pdbx_strand_id
1 'polypeptide(L)' 'MVTGNHQFITDNNGTPLSVVIPIQQYNEIIEIVEQYNRESKFKPTPEEMESLEISNQQIIEGKTISSMDLSKRLKDKYGS' A
#
# COMPACT_ATOMS: atom_id res chain seq x y z
N MET A 1 10.43 -18.73 14.93
CA MET A 1 9.05 -19.29 14.90
C MET A 1 8.37 -18.81 16.18
N VAL A 2 7.41 -17.90 16.07
CA VAL A 2 6.66 -17.40 17.24
C VAL A 2 5.43 -18.29 17.40
N THR A 3 5.49 -19.26 18.32
CA THR A 3 4.31 -20.00 18.78
C THR A 3 3.50 -19.11 19.69
N GLY A 4 2.59 -18.30 19.12
CA GLY A 4 1.62 -17.54 19.90
C GLY A 4 0.42 -18.42 20.25
N ASN A 5 0.26 -18.72 21.54
CA ASN A 5 -0.93 -19.40 22.06
C ASN A 5 -2.13 -18.46 21.90
N HIS A 6 -2.98 -18.72 20.91
CA HIS A 6 -4.29 -18.08 20.83
C HIS A 6 -5.23 -18.79 21.79
N GLN A 7 -6.00 -18.02 22.56
CA GLN A 7 -6.99 -18.56 23.49
C GLN A 7 -8.37 -18.11 23.07
N PHE A 8 -9.29 -19.07 22.89
CA PHE A 8 -10.69 -18.74 22.65
C PHE A 8 -11.40 -18.48 23.97
N ILE A 9 -12.20 -17.41 23.99
CA ILE A 9 -13.19 -17.15 25.04
C ILE A 9 -14.52 -17.67 24.49
N THR A 10 -15.11 -18.64 25.19
CA THR A 10 -16.34 -19.31 24.78
C THR A 10 -17.52 -18.96 25.68
N ASP A 11 -18.74 -19.14 25.17
CA ASP A 11 -19.96 -19.11 25.98
C ASP A 11 -20.07 -20.38 26.86
N ASN A 12 -21.15 -20.45 27.64
CA ASN A 12 -21.43 -21.58 28.54
C ASN A 12 -21.67 -22.92 27.80
N ASN A 13 -21.92 -22.88 26.49
CA ASN A 13 -22.11 -24.04 25.63
C ASN A 13 -20.84 -24.42 24.86
N GLY A 14 -19.72 -23.71 25.09
CA GLY A 14 -18.47 -23.92 24.37
C GLY A 14 -18.41 -23.24 23.00
N THR A 15 -19.38 -22.40 22.65
CA THR A 15 -19.36 -21.62 21.40
C THR A 15 -18.31 -20.51 21.49
N PRO A 16 -17.35 -20.40 20.55
CA PRO A 16 -16.36 -19.32 20.56
C PRO A 16 -17.02 -17.95 20.35
N LEU A 17 -16.78 -17.02 21.28
CA LEU A 17 -17.24 -15.63 21.19
C LEU A 17 -16.12 -14.68 20.74
N SER A 18 -14.90 -14.91 21.21
CA SER A 18 -13.73 -14.10 20.84
C SER A 18 -12.44 -14.91 20.95
N VAL A 19 -11.37 -14.38 20.38
CA VAL A 19 -10.02 -14.95 20.45
C VAL A 19 -9.06 -13.92 21.01
N VAL A 20 -8.27 -14.34 21.99
CA VAL A 20 -7.18 -13.56 22.56
C VAL A 20 -5.91 -13.96 21.84
N ILE A 21 -5.25 -12.99 21.22
CA ILE A 21 -3.99 -13.15 20.51
C ILE A 21 -2.96 -12.14 21.03
N PRO A 22 -1.65 -12.45 20.96
CA PRO A 22 -0.61 -11.47 21.23
C PRO A 22 -0.78 -10.23 20.36
N ILE A 23 -0.51 -9.05 20.92
CA ILE A 23 -0.67 -7.77 20.20
C ILE A 23 0.17 -7.70 18.92
N GLN A 24 1.33 -8.37 18.89
CA GLN A 24 2.15 -8.47 17.68
C GLN A 24 1.40 -9.15 16.53
N GLN A 25 0.72 -10.27 16.81
CA GLN A 25 -0.07 -10.99 15.79
C GLN A 25 -1.29 -10.19 15.33
N TYR A 26 -1.93 -9.45 16.24
CA TYR A 26 -3.03 -8.56 15.87
C TYR A 26 -2.56 -7.48 14.88
N ASN A 27 -1.42 -6.83 15.17
CA ASN A 27 -0.88 -5.78 14.32
C ASN A 27 -0.50 -6.32 12.93
N GLU A 28 0.14 -7.49 12.86
CA GLU A 28 0.46 -8.17 11.59
C GLU A 28 -0.80 -8.42 10.74
N ILE A 29 -1.89 -8.90 11.37
CA ILE A 29 -3.17 -9.13 10.67
C ILE A 29 -3.74 -7.83 10.13
N ILE A 30 -3.72 -6.75 10.92
CA ILE A 30 -4.23 -5.44 10.49
C ILE A 30 -3.39 -4.87 9.34
N GLU A 31 -2.05 -4.94 9.41
CA GLU A 31 -1.17 -4.47 8.35
C GLU A 31 -1.45 -5.19 7.02
N ILE A 32 -1.64 -6.51 7.04
CA ILE A 32 -2.00 -7.30 5.86
C ILE A 32 -3.36 -6.89 5.31
N VAL A 33 -4.37 -6.72 6.17
CA VAL A 33 -5.72 -6.31 5.76
C VAL A 33 -5.71 -4.90 5.17
N GLU A 34 -4.94 -3.98 5.74
CA GLU A 34 -4.79 -2.63 5.20
C GLU A 34 -4.04 -2.62 3.87
N GLN A 35 -2.97 -3.40 3.74
CA GLN A 35 -2.24 -3.53 2.48
C GLN A 35 -3.16 -4.11 1.40
N TYR A 36 -3.87 -5.18 1.69
CA TYR A 36 -4.83 -5.77 0.76
C TYR A 36 -5.95 -4.78 0.41
N ASN A 37 -6.43 -3.97 1.35
CA ASN A 37 -7.40 -2.92 1.05
C ASN A 37 -6.81 -1.78 0.20
N ARG A 38 -5.55 -1.40 0.42
CA ARG A 38 -4.85 -0.39 -0.40
C ARG A 38 -4.65 -0.91 -1.83
N GLU A 39 -4.20 -2.15 -1.99
CA GLU A 39 -4.00 -2.80 -3.28
C GLU A 39 -5.32 -3.12 -3.99
N SER A 40 -6.35 -3.56 -3.26
CA SER A 40 -7.68 -3.84 -3.81
C SER A 40 -8.42 -2.58 -4.26
N LYS A 41 -8.21 -1.45 -3.57
CA LYS A 41 -8.74 -0.13 -3.95
C LYS A 41 -7.91 0.53 -5.06
N PHE A 42 -6.66 0.14 -5.24
CA PHE A 42 -5.86 0.58 -6.37
C PHE A 42 -6.20 -0.25 -7.61
N LYS A 43 -7.27 0.16 -8.28
CA LYS A 43 -7.58 -0.27 -9.65
C LYS A 43 -7.35 0.92 -10.56
N PRO A 44 -6.15 1.06 -11.15
CA PRO A 44 -5.91 2.15 -12.08
C PRO A 44 -6.95 2.10 -13.18
N THR A 45 -7.58 3.25 -13.43
CA THR A 45 -8.39 3.44 -14.62
C THR A 45 -7.55 3.18 -15.88
N PRO A 46 -8.16 2.91 -17.04
CA PRO A 46 -7.41 2.72 -18.29
C PRO A 46 -6.44 3.88 -18.59
N GLU A 47 -6.84 5.11 -18.28
CA GLU A 47 -6.02 6.31 -18.45
C GLU A 47 -4.82 6.35 -17.47
N GLU A 48 -5.02 5.97 -16.21
CA GLU A 48 -3.94 5.85 -15.23
C GLU A 48 -2.97 4.71 -15.59
N MET A 49 -3.48 3.62 -16.16
CA MET A 49 -2.66 2.52 -16.65
C MET A 49 -1.78 2.95 -17.83
N GLU A 50 -2.36 3.66 -18.79
CA GLU A 50 -1.62 4.24 -19.93
C GLU A 50 -0.56 5.24 -19.43
N SER A 51 -0.88 6.07 -18.44
CA SER A 51 0.07 6.99 -17.82
C SER A 51 1.25 6.28 -17.16
N LEU A 52 0.99 5.17 -16.44
CA LEU A 52 2.03 4.34 -15.83
C LEU A 52 2.92 3.68 -16.88
N GLU A 53 2.35 3.19 -17.99
CA GLU A 53 3.08 2.58 -19.10
C GLU A 53 3.99 3.61 -19.79
N ILE A 54 3.47 4.80 -20.08
CA ILE A 54 4.26 5.92 -20.64
C ILE A 54 5.39 6.30 -19.69
N SER A 55 5.12 6.39 -18.39
CA SER A 55 6.14 6.73 -17.39
C SER A 55 7.26 5.68 -17.35
N ASN A 56 6.91 4.38 -17.34
CA ASN A 56 7.88 3.30 -17.40
C ASN A 56 8.73 3.34 -18.68
N GLN A 57 8.10 3.63 -19.82
CA GLN A 57 8.82 3.74 -21.09
C GLN A 57 9.79 4.94 -21.07
N GLN A 58 9.40 6.08 -20.49
CA GLN A 58 10.29 7.22 -20.31
C GLN A 58 11.47 6.92 -19.40
N ILE A 59 11.29 6.09 -18.37
CA ILE A 59 12.38 5.62 -17.50
C ILE A 59 13.36 4.74 -18.30
N ILE A 60 12.84 3.76 -19.04
CA ILE A 60 13.65 2.86 -19.89
C ILE A 60 14.44 3.65 -20.93
N GLU A 61 13.83 4.66 -21.53
CA GLU A 61 14.45 5.52 -22.54
C GLU A 61 15.37 6.61 -21.96
N GLY A 62 15.52 6.68 -20.63
CA GLY A 62 16.33 7.70 -19.96
C GLY A 62 15.79 9.12 -20.10
N LYS A 63 14.50 9.26 -20.42
CA LYS A 63 13.79 10.54 -20.63
C LYS A 63 13.29 11.17 -19.32
N THR A 64 13.68 10.63 -18.18
CA THR A 64 13.42 11.24 -16.86
C THR A 64 14.30 12.46 -16.64
N ILE A 65 13.77 13.48 -15.97
CA ILE A 65 14.53 14.67 -15.57
C ILE A 65 14.64 14.74 -14.05
N SER A 66 15.71 15.35 -13.55
CA SER A 66 15.86 15.57 -12.11
C SER A 66 14.82 16.58 -11.61
N SER A 67 14.47 16.50 -10.32
CA SER A 67 13.58 17.48 -9.68
C SER A 67 14.11 18.91 -9.79
N MET A 68 15.43 19.09 -9.71
CA MET A 68 16.09 20.39 -9.87
C MET A 68 15.92 20.95 -11.28
N ASP A 69 16.09 20.11 -12.31
CA ASP A 69 15.89 20.51 -13.70
C ASP A 69 14.42 20.79 -14.03
N LEU A 70 13.51 20.01 -13.45
CA LEU A 70 12.07 20.27 -13.55
C LEU A 70 11.73 21.63 -12.93
N SER A 71 12.23 21.91 -11.72
CA SER A 71 12.01 23.19 -11.03
C SER A 71 12.52 24.37 -11.84
N LYS A 72 13.72 24.25 -12.43
CA LYS A 72 14.29 25.27 -13.33
C LYS A 72 13.41 25.50 -14.56
N ARG A 73 13.01 24.43 -15.26
CA ARG A 73 12.12 24.52 -16.44
C ARG A 73 10.78 25.16 -16.13
N LEU A 74 10.18 24.85 -14.99
CA LEU A 74 8.90 25.43 -14.57
C LEU A 74 9.04 26.93 -14.29
N LYS A 75 10.11 27.34 -13.60
CA LYS A 75 10.42 28.77 -13.38
C LYS A 75 10.68 29.51 -14.69
N ASP A 76 11.45 28.92 -15.60
CA ASP A 76 11.76 29.51 -16.90
C ASP A 76 10.51 29.66 -17.79
N LYS A 77 9.56 28.71 -17.70
CA LYS A 77 8.37 28.67 -18.56
C LYS A 77 7.21 29.53 -18.05
N TYR A 78 7.01 29.60 -16.74
CA TYR A 78 5.83 30.24 -16.15
C TYR A 78 6.14 31.52 -15.38
N GLY A 79 7.41 31.81 -15.08
CA GLY A 79 7.78 32.88 -14.14
C GLY A 79 7.29 32.58 -12.72
N SER A 80 7.93 33.14 -11.71
CA SER A 80 7.36 33.13 -10.34
C SER A 80 6.24 34.16 -10.23
#